data_AF-A0A482VJ78-F1
#
_entry.id   AF-A0A482VJ78-F1
#
_cell.length_a   1.000
_cell.length_b   1.000
_cell.length_c   1.000
_cell.angle_alpha   90.00
_cell.angle_beta   90.00
_cell.angle_gamma   90.00
#
_symmetry.space_group_name_H-M   'P 1'
#
loop_
_entity.id
_entity.type
_entity.pdbx_description
1 polymer ?
#
loop_
_entity_poly.entity_id
_entity_poly.type
_entity_poly.pdbx_seq_one_letter_code
_entity_poly.pdbx_strand_id
1 'polypeptide(L)'
;MKTKKLIQEGCIIHKEKPFVYVLSSKLRTEYCDFCLKKGQFMKCSGCHYVYYCGKVCQKDGWSVHKLECRNLKRIAPRILPDAARLLARLIKTLQKGGDLVKSYYLENCFRMYKDLMSHYSNVKADQQRMEHFTSLCGVLFDYLGDDILPNSAELMGMYGRICINSFNIIDQELQCLGTGMYLGASVIDHSCSPNAVAIFEGPILYIRSLKTFQYLDWSQVQIYISYIDVLNTTKDRQKELEAAYYFLCQCPKCLAPEPPEINAAACPNKQCDNYIDIENANPDDKCCKCNAIISETFLEQFKQVVELTDMHLQNMKQLAYLDQRGVLHRFNIKYVKTLDLAFQSSIDFQKWDSARIFALELVDAY
;
A
#
# COMPACT_ATOMS: atom_id res chain seq x y z
N MET A 1 11.66 -10.85 26.59
CA MET A 1 12.44 -9.97 27.49
C MET A 1 11.66 -8.66 27.60
N LYS A 2 11.16 -8.31 28.78
CA LYS A 2 10.14 -7.25 28.97
C LYS A 2 10.78 -5.86 28.90
N THR A 3 10.41 -5.02 27.94
CA THR A 3 10.58 -3.57 28.14
C THR A 3 9.47 -3.09 29.07
N LYS A 4 9.80 -2.81 30.34
CA LYS A 4 8.86 -2.32 31.37
C LYS A 4 8.36 -0.88 31.12
N LYS A 5 8.33 -0.44 29.87
CA LYS A 5 8.01 0.94 29.52
C LYS A 5 6.61 0.99 28.93
N LEU A 6 5.74 1.79 29.57
CA LEU A 6 4.47 2.20 29.00
C LEU A 6 4.73 2.82 27.62
N ILE A 7 4.02 2.35 26.60
CA ILE A 7 4.04 2.94 25.27
C ILE A 7 2.74 3.67 25.08
N GLN A 8 2.81 5.00 25.09
CA GLN A 8 1.65 5.83 24.83
C GLN A 8 1.29 5.78 23.35
N GLU A 9 0.05 6.13 23.04
CA GLU A 9 -0.37 6.39 21.66
C GLU A 9 0.53 7.42 20.98
N GLY A 10 0.81 7.23 19.69
CA GLY A 10 1.67 8.09 18.88
C GLY A 10 3.18 7.90 19.09
N CYS A 11 3.61 7.09 20.07
CA CYS A 11 5.03 6.82 20.32
C CYS A 11 5.68 6.00 19.20
N ILE A 12 6.96 6.25 18.95
CA ILE A 12 7.76 5.44 18.03
C ILE A 12 8.12 4.12 18.72
N ILE A 13 7.64 3.01 18.15
CA ILE A 13 7.94 1.63 18.58
C ILE A 13 9.24 1.16 17.94
N HIS A 14 9.43 1.45 16.65
CA HIS A 14 10.58 0.99 15.87
C HIS A 14 10.99 2.04 14.84
N LYS A 15 12.29 2.13 14.55
CA LYS A 15 12.87 2.99 13.51
C LYS A 15 13.91 2.21 12.74
N GLU A 16 13.82 2.24 11.41
CA GLU A 16 14.69 1.42 10.56
C GLU A 16 15.07 2.11 9.25
N LYS A 17 16.34 1.95 8.86
CA LYS A 17 16.81 2.28 7.51
C LYS A 17 16.54 1.09 6.58
N PRO A 18 16.22 1.33 5.31
CA PRO A 18 15.94 0.23 4.39
C PRO A 18 17.19 -0.60 4.14
N PHE A 19 17.01 -1.90 4.06
CA PHE A 19 18.04 -2.83 3.61
C PHE A 19 18.36 -2.61 2.12
N VAL A 20 17.31 -2.49 1.30
CA VAL A 20 17.37 -2.04 -0.09
C VAL A 20 16.10 -1.24 -0.39
N TYR A 21 16.17 -0.25 -1.26
CA TYR A 21 15.00 0.49 -1.73
C TYR A 21 15.25 1.07 -3.11
N VAL A 22 14.19 1.48 -3.80
CA VAL A 22 14.23 2.23 -5.07
C VAL A 22 13.18 3.33 -5.07
N LEU A 23 13.50 4.47 -5.67
CA LEU A 23 12.52 5.48 -6.05
C LEU A 23 11.73 4.97 -7.27
N SER A 24 10.43 5.26 -7.32
CA SER A 24 9.59 4.89 -8.47
C SER A 24 10.10 5.57 -9.74
N SER A 25 10.17 4.80 -10.82
CA SER A 25 10.61 5.27 -12.13
C SER A 25 9.77 6.42 -12.69
N LYS A 26 8.49 6.51 -12.26
CA LYS A 26 7.55 7.58 -12.60
C LYS A 26 7.91 8.93 -11.97
N LEU A 27 8.57 8.91 -10.80
CA LEU A 27 8.86 10.08 -9.97
C LEU A 27 10.33 10.54 -10.05
N ARG A 28 11.16 9.91 -10.90
CA ARG A 28 12.62 10.14 -10.95
C ARG A 28 13.03 11.58 -11.19
N THR A 29 12.25 12.34 -11.94
CA THR A 29 12.54 13.75 -12.26
C THR A 29 12.02 14.72 -11.21
N GLU A 30 11.21 14.23 -10.27
CA GLU A 30 10.50 15.02 -9.26
C GLU A 30 10.99 14.76 -7.84
N TYR A 31 11.74 13.67 -7.61
CA TYR A 31 12.25 13.29 -6.31
C TYR A 31 13.72 12.88 -6.37
N CYS A 32 14.44 13.12 -5.29
CA CYS A 32 15.82 12.66 -5.12
C CYS A 32 15.89 11.13 -4.98
N ASP A 33 16.73 10.47 -5.76
CA ASP A 33 16.91 9.00 -5.78
C ASP A 33 17.52 8.45 -4.47
N PHE A 34 18.05 9.33 -3.61
CA PHE A 34 18.63 8.97 -2.32
C PHE A 34 17.72 9.32 -1.13
N CYS A 35 17.32 10.58 -0.96
CA CYS A 35 16.56 11.00 0.22
C CYS A 35 15.04 10.98 0.01
N LEU A 36 14.56 10.72 -1.21
CA LEU A 36 13.15 10.70 -1.59
C LEU A 36 12.41 11.99 -1.24
N LYS A 37 13.09 13.14 -1.24
CA LYS A 37 12.47 14.46 -1.07
C LYS A 37 12.23 15.14 -2.42
N LYS A 38 11.10 15.83 -2.53
CA LYS A 38 10.74 16.70 -3.66
C LYS A 38 11.57 18.00 -3.62
N GLY A 39 11.87 18.58 -4.78
CA GLY A 39 12.69 19.79 -4.86
C GLY A 39 13.32 20.03 -6.24
N GLN A 40 14.42 20.79 -6.25
CA GLN A 40 15.27 20.96 -7.44
C GLN A 40 16.41 19.95 -7.42
N PHE A 41 16.80 19.45 -8.60
CA PHE A 41 17.73 18.33 -8.68
C PHE A 41 18.86 18.51 -9.67
N MET A 42 19.99 17.93 -9.32
CA MET A 42 21.08 17.65 -10.25
C MET A 42 21.00 16.22 -10.75
N LYS A 43 21.05 16.06 -12.07
CA LYS A 43 21.10 14.77 -12.75
C LYS A 43 22.51 14.19 -12.66
N CYS A 44 22.62 12.88 -12.42
CA CYS A 44 23.92 12.21 -12.53
C CYS A 44 24.48 12.38 -13.97
N SER A 45 25.69 12.92 -14.09
CA SER A 45 26.35 13.14 -15.38
C SER A 45 26.81 11.86 -16.06
N GLY A 46 26.95 10.76 -15.32
CA GLY A 46 27.38 9.47 -15.87
C GLY A 46 26.26 8.72 -16.60
N CYS A 47 25.15 8.47 -15.91
CA CYS A 47 24.04 7.68 -16.45
C CYS A 47 22.86 8.50 -16.99
N HIS A 48 22.75 9.78 -16.60
CA HIS A 48 21.60 10.63 -16.89
C HIS A 48 20.22 10.05 -16.47
N TYR A 49 20.21 9.13 -15.51
CA TYR A 49 19.01 8.41 -15.09
C TYR A 49 18.51 8.82 -13.69
N VAL A 50 19.43 8.99 -12.74
CA VAL A 50 19.11 9.34 -11.33
C VAL A 50 19.34 10.82 -11.06
N TYR A 51 18.58 11.34 -10.10
CA TYR A 51 18.54 12.75 -9.72
C TYR A 51 18.78 12.89 -8.22
N TYR A 52 19.49 13.93 -7.80
CA TYR A 52 19.82 14.20 -6.41
C TYR A 52 19.53 15.65 -6.04
N CYS A 53 19.17 15.93 -4.79
CA CYS A 53 19.02 17.31 -4.29
C CYS A 53 20.30 18.15 -4.47
N GLY A 54 21.46 17.49 -4.44
CA GLY A 54 22.76 18.14 -4.51
C GLY A 54 23.91 17.17 -4.29
N LYS A 55 25.13 17.72 -4.20
CA LYS A 55 26.37 16.93 -4.05
C LYS A 55 26.38 16.04 -2.80
N VAL A 56 25.71 16.46 -1.72
CA VAL A 56 25.60 15.67 -0.47
C VAL A 56 24.84 14.38 -0.73
N CYS A 57 23.60 14.45 -1.23
CA CYS A 57 22.82 13.25 -1.55
C CYS A 57 23.50 12.37 -2.62
N GLN A 58 24.17 12.98 -3.61
CA GLN A 58 24.93 12.22 -4.60
C GLN A 58 26.07 11.42 -3.96
N LYS A 59 26.82 12.04 -3.04
CA LYS A 59 27.92 11.39 -2.32
C LYS A 59 27.41 10.26 -1.42
N ASP A 60 26.36 10.51 -0.66
CA ASP A 60 25.80 9.54 0.29
C ASP A 60 25.16 8.34 -0.42
N GLY A 61 24.51 8.56 -1.57
CA GLY A 61 23.93 7.51 -2.41
C GLY A 61 24.93 6.77 -3.30
N TRP A 62 26.19 7.24 -3.40
CA TRP A 62 27.15 6.74 -4.38
C TRP A 62 27.53 5.27 -4.16
N SER A 63 27.57 4.80 -2.91
CA SER A 63 27.92 3.41 -2.58
C SER A 63 27.01 2.39 -3.26
N VAL A 64 25.72 2.72 -3.41
CA VAL A 64 24.70 1.96 -4.13
C VAL A 64 24.74 2.32 -5.62
N HIS A 65 24.63 3.61 -5.95
CA HIS A 65 24.48 4.05 -7.33
C HIS A 65 25.67 3.69 -8.24
N LYS A 66 26.90 3.66 -7.72
CA LYS A 66 28.08 3.28 -8.52
C LYS A 66 27.96 1.90 -9.15
N LEU A 67 27.21 0.99 -8.53
CA LEU A 67 26.97 -0.38 -9.01
C LEU A 67 25.92 -0.40 -10.13
N GLU A 68 25.10 0.64 -10.23
CA GLU A 68 24.02 0.77 -11.21
C GLU A 68 24.39 1.70 -12.37
N CYS A 69 25.26 2.69 -12.14
CA CYS A 69 25.45 3.82 -13.03
C CYS A 69 25.83 3.40 -14.46
N ARG A 70 26.78 2.46 -14.60
CA ARG A 70 27.18 1.93 -15.91
C ARG A 70 26.02 1.22 -16.62
N ASN A 71 25.30 0.38 -15.90
CA ASN A 71 24.20 -0.42 -16.42
C ASN A 71 23.01 0.46 -16.83
N LEU A 72 22.69 1.48 -16.02
CA LEU A 72 21.67 2.48 -16.33
C LEU A 72 22.02 3.30 -17.57
N LYS A 73 23.31 3.64 -17.75
CA LYS A 73 23.78 4.30 -18.98
C LYS A 73 23.59 3.40 -20.19
N ARG A 74 23.91 2.10 -20.06
CA ARG A 74 23.84 1.11 -21.16
C ARG A 74 22.42 0.92 -21.68
N ILE A 75 21.42 0.90 -20.81
CA ILE A 75 20.03 0.66 -21.22
C ILE A 75 19.32 1.92 -21.74
N ALA A 76 19.92 3.10 -21.63
CA ALA A 76 19.31 4.35 -22.09
C ALA A 76 18.90 4.25 -23.58
N PRO A 77 17.74 4.79 -23.98
CA PRO A 77 16.80 5.60 -23.18
C PRO A 77 15.75 4.78 -22.40
N ARG A 78 15.85 3.44 -22.35
CA ARG A 78 14.86 2.59 -21.67
C ARG A 78 14.80 2.91 -20.18
N ILE A 79 13.57 2.95 -19.65
CA ILE A 79 13.33 3.09 -18.22
C ILE A 79 13.31 1.69 -17.59
N LEU A 80 14.23 1.43 -16.67
CA LEU A 80 14.26 0.17 -15.93
C LEU A 80 13.01 0.05 -15.04
N PRO A 81 12.26 -1.07 -15.10
CA PRO A 81 11.16 -1.34 -14.16
C PRO A 81 11.63 -1.36 -12.71
N ASP A 82 10.81 -0.82 -11.81
CA ASP A 82 11.14 -0.63 -10.39
C ASP A 82 11.51 -1.95 -9.70
N ALA A 83 10.73 -3.01 -9.96
CA ALA A 83 10.98 -4.35 -9.43
C ALA A 83 12.32 -4.93 -9.92
N ALA A 84 12.68 -4.73 -11.20
CA ALA A 84 13.97 -5.17 -11.73
C ALA A 84 15.13 -4.42 -11.07
N ARG A 85 14.98 -3.10 -10.87
CA ARG A 85 15.99 -2.28 -10.17
C ARG A 85 16.16 -2.71 -8.71
N LEU A 86 15.06 -2.95 -8.00
CA LEU A 86 15.08 -3.41 -6.61
C LEU A 86 15.75 -4.78 -6.50
N LEU A 87 15.42 -5.72 -7.40
CA LEU A 87 16.01 -7.04 -7.42
C LEU A 87 17.51 -6.99 -7.76
N ALA A 88 17.92 -6.13 -8.69
CA ALA A 88 19.34 -5.89 -8.99
C ALA A 88 20.09 -5.31 -7.78
N ARG A 89 19.52 -4.32 -7.06
CA ARG A 89 20.08 -3.81 -5.80
C ARG A 89 20.23 -4.91 -4.76
N LEU A 90 19.21 -5.77 -4.63
CA LEU A 90 19.25 -6.89 -3.70
C LEU A 90 20.37 -7.88 -4.04
N ILE A 91 20.50 -8.29 -5.31
CA ILE A 91 21.60 -9.16 -5.78
C ILE A 91 22.95 -8.56 -5.41
N LYS A 92 23.19 -7.30 -5.74
CA LYS A 92 24.46 -6.61 -5.44
C LYS A 92 24.71 -6.46 -3.93
N THR A 93 23.66 -6.32 -3.14
CA THR A 93 23.76 -6.22 -1.68
C THR A 93 24.15 -7.56 -1.06
N LEU A 94 23.51 -8.65 -1.49
CA LEU A 94 23.84 -10.00 -1.01
C LEU A 94 25.25 -10.45 -1.44
N GLN A 95 25.67 -10.14 -2.68
CA GLN A 95 27.04 -10.40 -3.15
C GLN A 95 28.13 -9.70 -2.31
N LYS A 96 27.75 -8.71 -1.48
CA LYS A 96 28.65 -7.95 -0.61
C LYS A 96 28.46 -8.27 0.88
N GLY A 97 27.93 -9.44 1.19
CA GLY A 97 27.72 -9.90 2.57
C GLY A 97 26.46 -9.33 3.22
N GLY A 98 25.50 -8.84 2.42
CA GLY A 98 24.22 -8.33 2.92
C GLY A 98 23.37 -9.39 3.64
N ASP A 99 23.62 -10.67 3.37
CA ASP A 99 22.99 -11.81 4.04
C ASP A 99 23.34 -11.92 5.53
N LEU A 100 24.49 -11.36 5.94
CA LEU A 100 24.95 -11.31 7.33
C LEU A 100 24.45 -10.09 8.11
N VAL A 101 23.77 -9.15 7.44
CA VAL A 101 23.27 -7.93 8.07
C VAL A 101 22.13 -8.29 9.02
N LYS A 102 22.29 -7.90 10.28
CA LYS A 102 21.27 -8.01 11.32
C LYS A 102 20.55 -6.69 11.48
N SER A 103 19.24 -6.69 11.27
CA SER A 103 18.38 -5.55 11.63
C SER A 103 17.65 -5.86 12.93
N TYR A 104 17.97 -5.09 13.97
CA TYR A 104 17.42 -5.26 15.30
C TYR A 104 16.11 -4.51 15.43
N TYR A 105 15.05 -5.21 15.84
CA TYR A 105 13.75 -4.62 16.20
C TYR A 105 13.54 -4.59 17.72
N LEU A 106 14.39 -5.29 18.48
CA LEU A 106 14.55 -5.18 19.94
C LEU A 106 16.03 -5.38 20.29
N GLU A 107 16.39 -5.09 21.54
CA GLU A 107 17.77 -5.18 22.06
C GLU A 107 18.50 -6.49 21.70
N ASN A 108 17.80 -7.62 21.76
CA ASN A 108 18.35 -8.94 21.46
C ASN A 108 17.59 -9.71 20.38
N CYS A 109 16.70 -9.03 19.64
CA CYS A 109 15.90 -9.65 18.59
C CYS A 109 16.16 -8.96 17.26
N PHE A 110 16.56 -9.75 16.27
CA PHE A 110 16.91 -9.27 14.95
C PHE A 110 16.34 -10.19 13.88
N ARG A 111 16.27 -9.65 12.67
CA ARG A 111 16.00 -10.40 11.44
C ARG A 111 17.17 -10.20 10.49
N MET A 112 17.45 -11.23 9.69
CA MET A 112 18.37 -11.21 8.56
C MET A 112 17.60 -11.54 7.28
N TYR A 113 18.26 -11.36 6.13
CA TYR A 113 17.65 -11.66 4.83
C TYR A 113 17.09 -13.09 4.72
N LYS A 114 17.79 -14.08 5.29
CA LYS A 114 17.38 -15.48 5.24
C LYS A 114 16.07 -15.77 5.99
N ASP A 115 15.72 -14.91 6.96
CA ASP A 115 14.52 -15.04 7.80
C ASP A 115 13.26 -14.49 7.10
N LEU A 116 13.40 -13.90 5.91
CA LEU A 116 12.29 -13.42 5.11
C LEU A 116 11.57 -14.57 4.41
N MET A 117 10.25 -14.53 4.43
CA MET A 117 9.41 -15.52 3.76
C MET A 117 9.41 -15.27 2.25
N SER A 118 9.68 -16.30 1.45
CA SER A 118 9.59 -16.20 -0.01
C SER A 118 8.23 -16.58 -0.58
N HIS A 119 7.44 -17.35 0.17
CA HIS A 119 6.26 -18.06 -0.37
C HIS A 119 6.56 -18.79 -1.68
N TYR A 120 7.76 -19.38 -1.80
CA TYR A 120 8.26 -19.95 -3.06
C TYR A 120 7.26 -20.87 -3.75
N SER A 121 6.64 -21.78 -3.00
CA SER A 121 5.65 -22.73 -3.54
C SER A 121 4.39 -22.03 -4.05
N ASN A 122 3.86 -21.04 -3.31
CA ASN A 122 2.70 -20.27 -3.74
C ASN A 122 3.02 -19.44 -4.98
N VAL A 123 4.14 -18.71 -4.98
CA VAL A 123 4.61 -17.91 -6.11
C VAL A 123 4.81 -18.78 -7.36
N LYS A 124 5.30 -20.02 -7.20
CA LYS A 124 5.46 -20.97 -8.30
C LYS A 124 4.14 -21.46 -8.89
N ALA A 125 3.10 -21.58 -8.07
CA ALA A 125 1.77 -21.97 -8.50
C ALA A 125 0.95 -20.79 -9.06
N ASP A 126 1.35 -19.56 -8.74
CA ASP A 126 0.72 -18.32 -9.19
C ASP A 126 1.19 -17.96 -10.61
N GLN A 127 0.31 -18.18 -11.59
CA GLN A 127 0.60 -17.94 -13.00
C GLN A 127 1.00 -16.48 -13.28
N GLN A 128 0.26 -15.52 -12.71
CA GLN A 128 0.52 -14.09 -12.94
C GLN A 128 1.90 -13.70 -12.42
N ARG A 129 2.28 -14.20 -11.23
CA ARG A 129 3.62 -13.95 -10.69
C ARG A 129 4.72 -14.65 -11.45
N MET A 130 4.48 -15.83 -12.00
CA MET A 130 5.45 -16.53 -12.82
C MET A 130 5.68 -15.84 -14.17
N GLU A 131 4.63 -15.30 -14.79
CA GLU A 131 4.75 -14.47 -15.99
C GLU A 131 5.56 -13.19 -15.69
N HIS A 132 5.24 -12.49 -14.59
CA HIS A 132 6.00 -11.32 -14.17
C HIS A 132 7.47 -11.66 -13.84
N PHE A 133 7.72 -12.75 -13.13
CA PHE A 133 9.06 -13.23 -12.82
C PHE A 133 9.87 -13.52 -14.10
N THR A 134 9.26 -14.20 -15.07
CA THR A 134 9.90 -14.52 -16.35
C THR A 134 10.27 -13.25 -17.12
N SER A 135 9.36 -12.26 -17.16
CA SER A 135 9.63 -10.95 -17.75
C SER A 135 10.79 -10.23 -17.03
N LEU A 136 10.80 -10.26 -15.69
CA LEU A 136 11.88 -9.68 -14.88
C LEU A 136 13.23 -10.34 -15.14
N CYS A 137 13.28 -11.66 -15.31
CA CYS A 137 14.52 -12.37 -15.64
C CYS A 137 15.14 -11.87 -16.95
N GLY A 138 14.32 -11.67 -18.00
CA GLY A 138 14.78 -11.11 -19.27
C GLY A 138 15.33 -9.69 -19.12
N VAL A 139 14.60 -8.83 -18.39
CA VAL A 139 15.05 -7.46 -18.10
C VAL A 139 16.34 -7.43 -17.29
N LEU A 140 16.47 -8.31 -16.29
CA LEU A 140 17.66 -8.41 -15.46
C LEU A 140 18.87 -8.90 -16.23
N PHE A 141 18.71 -9.89 -17.12
CA PHE A 141 19.77 -10.38 -17.99
C PHE A 141 20.33 -9.25 -18.86
N ASP A 142 19.46 -8.50 -19.53
CA ASP A 142 19.82 -7.31 -20.30
C ASP A 142 20.49 -6.23 -19.44
N TYR A 143 19.93 -5.97 -18.25
CA TYR A 143 20.35 -4.87 -17.39
C TYR A 143 21.69 -5.14 -16.70
N LEU A 144 21.92 -6.35 -16.20
CA LEU A 144 23.13 -6.75 -15.48
C LEU A 144 24.26 -7.13 -16.44
N GLY A 145 23.95 -7.72 -17.61
CA GLY A 145 24.95 -8.06 -18.62
C GLY A 145 25.96 -9.08 -18.10
N ASP A 146 27.24 -8.74 -18.08
CA ASP A 146 28.35 -9.64 -17.67
C ASP A 146 28.39 -9.94 -16.15
N ASP A 147 27.50 -9.32 -15.38
CA ASP A 147 27.40 -9.57 -13.94
C ASP A 147 26.90 -11.00 -13.66
N ILE A 148 27.51 -11.67 -12.68
CA ILE A 148 27.09 -13.01 -12.26
C ILE A 148 25.67 -12.93 -11.67
N LEU A 149 24.73 -13.53 -12.39
CA LEU A 149 23.36 -13.72 -11.97
C LEU A 149 23.24 -14.98 -11.10
N PRO A 150 22.45 -14.94 -10.01
CA PRO A 150 22.03 -16.15 -9.31
C PRO A 150 21.31 -17.12 -10.25
N ASN A 151 21.29 -18.40 -9.89
CA ASN A 151 20.52 -19.37 -10.68
C ASN A 151 19.02 -19.09 -10.56
N SER A 152 18.21 -19.68 -11.45
CA SER A 152 16.76 -19.42 -11.52
C SER A 152 16.03 -19.69 -10.19
N ALA A 153 16.40 -20.74 -9.45
CA ALA A 153 15.77 -21.06 -8.17
C ALA A 153 16.11 -20.03 -7.08
N GLU A 154 17.38 -19.59 -7.02
CA GLU A 154 17.80 -18.51 -6.13
C GLU A 154 17.07 -17.21 -6.47
N LEU A 155 17.07 -16.81 -7.74
CA LEU A 155 16.44 -15.59 -8.21
C LEU A 155 14.94 -15.58 -7.94
N MET A 156 14.27 -16.73 -8.08
CA MET A 156 12.87 -16.89 -7.72
C MET A 156 12.63 -16.78 -6.21
N GLY A 157 13.53 -17.33 -5.39
CA GLY A 157 13.51 -17.14 -3.95
C GLY A 157 13.71 -15.67 -3.53
N MET A 158 14.52 -14.92 -4.27
CA MET A 158 14.70 -13.47 -4.08
C MET A 158 13.45 -12.70 -4.52
N TYR A 159 12.88 -13.02 -5.69
CA TYR A 159 11.64 -12.44 -6.21
C TYR A 159 10.48 -12.63 -5.23
N GLY A 160 10.29 -13.84 -4.70
CA GLY A 160 9.29 -14.11 -3.68
C GLY A 160 9.48 -13.24 -2.42
N ARG A 161 10.73 -13.07 -1.96
CA ARG A 161 11.01 -12.21 -0.79
C ARG A 161 10.72 -10.75 -1.04
N ILE A 162 11.05 -10.20 -2.20
CA ILE A 162 10.69 -8.81 -2.52
C ILE A 162 9.17 -8.64 -2.62
N CYS A 163 8.46 -9.62 -3.16
CA CYS A 163 7.01 -9.56 -3.30
C CYS A 163 6.29 -9.56 -1.95
N ILE A 164 6.78 -10.33 -0.98
CA ILE A 164 6.08 -10.56 0.28
C ILE A 164 6.50 -9.57 1.37
N ASN A 165 7.77 -9.14 1.39
CA ASN A 165 8.36 -8.44 2.54
C ASN A 165 8.74 -6.98 2.22
N SER A 166 8.39 -6.47 1.04
CA SER A 166 8.65 -5.06 0.72
C SER A 166 7.52 -4.17 1.19
N PHE A 167 7.89 -2.95 1.54
CA PHE A 167 7.00 -1.86 1.93
C PHE A 167 6.95 -0.82 0.81
N ASN A 168 5.75 -0.30 0.56
CA ASN A 168 5.60 0.92 -0.20
C ASN A 168 6.03 2.10 0.66
N ILE A 169 7.00 2.88 0.18
CA ILE A 169 7.48 4.08 0.84
C ILE A 169 6.54 5.20 0.42
N ILE A 170 5.77 5.73 1.36
CA ILE A 170 4.74 6.75 1.13
C ILE A 170 5.12 8.08 1.78
N ASP A 171 4.74 9.20 1.18
CA ASP A 171 4.85 10.53 1.80
C ASP A 171 3.63 10.88 2.66
N GLN A 172 3.55 12.15 3.09
CA GLN A 172 2.50 12.63 4.00
C GLN A 172 1.14 12.71 3.29
N GLU A 173 1.16 12.76 1.96
CA GLU A 173 0.02 12.78 1.06
C GLU A 173 -0.37 11.37 0.59
N LEU A 174 0.20 10.32 1.21
CA LEU A 174 0.00 8.90 0.86
C LEU A 174 0.46 8.53 -0.56
N GLN A 175 1.24 9.38 -1.23
CA GLN A 175 1.79 9.08 -2.54
C GLN A 175 2.91 8.04 -2.42
N CYS A 176 2.80 6.94 -3.16
CA CYS A 176 3.85 5.93 -3.21
C CYS A 176 5.08 6.47 -3.95
N LEU A 177 6.13 6.80 -3.18
CA LEU A 177 7.40 7.27 -3.70
C LEU A 177 8.25 6.15 -4.27
N GLY A 178 8.08 4.92 -3.77
CA GLY A 178 8.87 3.77 -4.19
C GLY A 178 8.70 2.57 -3.29
N THR A 179 9.63 1.64 -3.37
CA THR A 179 9.55 0.35 -2.66
C THR A 179 10.85 0.07 -1.93
N GLY A 180 10.75 -0.44 -0.70
CA GLY A 180 11.92 -0.80 0.11
C GLY A 180 11.70 -2.02 0.99
N MET A 181 12.79 -2.73 1.29
CA MET A 181 12.81 -3.85 2.22
C MET A 181 13.36 -3.40 3.57
N TYR A 182 12.70 -3.76 4.66
CA TYR A 182 13.07 -3.43 6.04
C TYR A 182 13.07 -4.72 6.83
N LEU A 183 14.26 -5.25 7.14
CA LEU A 183 14.40 -6.61 7.68
C LEU A 183 13.79 -6.72 9.09
N GLY A 184 14.03 -5.74 9.95
CA GLY A 184 13.54 -5.75 11.33
C GLY A 184 12.01 -5.66 11.35
N ALA A 185 11.46 -4.72 10.59
CA ALA A 185 10.02 -4.52 10.44
C ALA A 185 9.29 -5.61 9.65
N SER A 186 9.99 -6.54 8.99
CA SER A 186 9.32 -7.67 8.32
C SER A 186 8.77 -8.71 9.31
N VAL A 187 8.99 -8.54 10.62
CA VAL A 187 8.41 -9.38 11.67
C VAL A 187 6.96 -9.03 11.98
N ILE A 188 6.51 -7.85 11.55
CA ILE A 188 5.22 -7.28 11.96
C ILE A 188 4.13 -7.83 11.07
N ASP A 189 3.15 -8.51 11.66
CA ASP A 189 2.05 -9.12 10.92
C ASP A 189 0.92 -8.13 10.59
N HIS A 190 0.03 -8.58 9.72
CA HIS A 190 -1.16 -7.86 9.33
C HIS A 190 -2.30 -7.97 10.35
N SER A 191 -3.06 -6.88 10.54
CA SER A 191 -4.43 -6.91 11.05
C SER A 191 -5.27 -5.83 10.36
N CYS A 192 -6.52 -6.14 9.99
CA CYS A 192 -7.47 -5.12 9.51
C CYS A 192 -7.98 -4.21 10.65
N SER A 193 -7.64 -4.52 11.92
CA SER A 193 -7.76 -3.62 13.08
C SER A 193 -6.36 -3.45 13.68
N PRO A 194 -5.49 -2.65 13.04
CA PRO A 194 -4.10 -2.51 13.46
C PRO A 194 -3.99 -1.77 14.79
N ASN A 195 -2.87 -1.98 15.48
CA ASN A 195 -2.54 -1.28 16.71
C ASN A 195 -1.27 -0.42 16.56
N ALA A 196 -0.65 -0.45 15.39
CA ALA A 196 0.43 0.42 14.96
C ALA A 196 0.29 0.80 13.49
N VAL A 197 1.03 1.83 13.09
CA VAL A 197 1.09 2.32 11.70
C VAL A 197 2.53 2.47 11.25
N ALA A 198 2.79 2.12 9.99
CA ALA A 198 4.06 2.39 9.32
C ALA A 198 4.00 3.76 8.65
N ILE A 199 4.97 4.63 8.95
CA ILE A 199 5.15 5.93 8.29
C ILE A 199 6.61 6.08 7.84
N PHE A 200 6.85 7.00 6.91
CA PHE A 200 8.18 7.23 6.35
C PHE A 200 8.61 8.70 6.43
N GLU A 201 9.90 8.92 6.69
CA GLU A 201 10.56 10.20 6.42
C GLU A 201 11.67 9.97 5.40
N GLY A 202 11.41 10.34 4.15
CA GLY A 202 12.23 9.87 3.03
C GLY A 202 12.22 8.34 3.00
N PRO A 203 13.37 7.66 2.89
CA PRO A 203 13.41 6.21 2.88
C PRO A 203 13.42 5.58 4.30
N ILE A 204 13.35 6.35 5.38
CA ILE A 204 13.44 5.81 6.75
C ILE A 204 12.05 5.41 7.23
N LEU A 205 11.89 4.17 7.68
CA LEU A 205 10.66 3.64 8.27
C LEU A 205 10.57 3.98 9.75
N TYR A 206 9.37 4.34 10.19
CA TYR A 206 8.98 4.45 11.59
C TYR A 206 7.68 3.67 11.83
N ILE A 207 7.66 2.87 12.88
CA ILE A 207 6.44 2.22 13.38
C ILE A 207 5.95 3.01 14.58
N ARG A 208 4.73 3.52 14.54
CA ARG A 208 4.10 4.27 15.64
C ARG A 208 2.91 3.54 16.22
N SER A 209 2.72 3.63 17.53
CA SER A 209 1.55 3.09 18.21
C SER A 209 0.28 3.88 17.87
N LEU A 210 -0.81 3.17 17.62
CA LEU A 210 -2.17 3.74 17.48
C LEU A 210 -2.97 3.64 18.79
N LYS A 211 -2.45 2.93 19.78
CA LYS A 211 -3.09 2.70 21.08
C LYS A 211 -2.02 2.68 22.17
N THR A 212 -2.42 2.92 23.42
CA THR A 212 -1.52 2.80 24.56
C THR A 212 -1.32 1.31 24.94
N PHE A 213 -0.08 0.88 25.14
CA PHE A 213 0.30 -0.46 25.58
C PHE A 213 0.99 -0.39 26.95
N GLN A 214 0.57 -1.25 27.89
CA GLN A 214 1.17 -1.30 29.24
C GLN A 214 2.64 -1.75 29.21
N TYR A 215 2.99 -2.65 28.30
CA TYR A 215 4.36 -3.09 28.03
C TYR A 215 4.46 -3.57 26.57
N LEU A 216 5.66 -3.50 25.99
CA LEU A 216 5.92 -4.10 24.69
C LEU A 216 6.44 -5.52 24.92
N ASP A 217 5.59 -6.49 24.67
CA ASP A 217 6.00 -7.88 24.57
C ASP A 217 5.49 -8.43 23.25
N TRP A 218 6.34 -8.56 22.24
CA TRP A 218 5.92 -9.11 20.95
C TRP A 218 5.44 -10.57 21.04
N SER A 219 5.66 -11.27 22.16
CA SER A 219 5.10 -12.60 22.41
C SER A 219 3.69 -12.60 23.02
N GLN A 220 3.17 -11.44 23.47
CA GLN A 220 1.85 -11.31 24.11
C GLN A 220 1.01 -10.13 23.56
N VAL A 221 1.67 -9.03 23.23
CA VAL A 221 1.16 -7.85 22.52
C VAL A 221 1.77 -7.88 21.13
N GLN A 222 1.18 -8.69 20.26
CA GLN A 222 1.58 -8.70 18.86
C GLN A 222 1.27 -7.31 18.28
N ILE A 223 2.30 -6.66 17.73
CA ILE A 223 2.12 -5.43 16.98
C ILE A 223 1.63 -5.82 15.59
N TYR A 224 0.58 -5.15 15.15
CA TYR A 224 -0.01 -5.33 13.83
C TYR A 224 -0.09 -4.00 13.12
N ILE A 225 0.30 -4.02 11.84
CA ILE A 225 0.04 -2.96 10.89
C ILE A 225 -1.01 -3.42 9.88
N SER A 226 -1.58 -2.49 9.10
CA SER A 226 -2.32 -2.89 7.90
C SER A 226 -1.37 -3.01 6.71
N TYR A 227 -1.60 -3.99 5.86
CA TYR A 227 -0.88 -4.17 4.60
C TYR A 227 -1.68 -3.61 3.41
N ILE A 228 -2.96 -3.36 3.65
CA ILE A 228 -3.97 -3.03 2.65
C ILE A 228 -4.86 -1.89 3.17
N ASP A 229 -5.71 -1.34 2.32
CA ASP A 229 -6.77 -0.45 2.77
C ASP A 229 -7.83 -1.23 3.59
N VAL A 230 -8.14 -0.74 4.79
CA VAL A 230 -9.09 -1.37 5.71
C VAL A 230 -10.54 -0.94 5.49
N LEU A 231 -10.79 0.02 4.59
CA LEU A 231 -12.13 0.53 4.27
C LEU A 231 -12.98 -0.50 3.49
N ASN A 232 -12.33 -1.34 2.68
CA ASN A 232 -13.00 -2.38 1.87
C ASN A 232 -13.78 -3.39 2.70
N THR A 233 -14.69 -4.12 2.05
CA THR A 233 -15.46 -5.22 2.69
C THR A 233 -14.54 -6.34 3.19
N THR A 234 -14.98 -7.13 4.17
CA THR A 234 -14.19 -8.27 4.69
C THR A 234 -13.79 -9.24 3.59
N LYS A 235 -14.72 -9.53 2.66
CA LYS A 235 -14.47 -10.39 1.51
C LYS A 235 -13.39 -9.82 0.60
N ASP A 236 -13.46 -8.53 0.27
CA ASP A 236 -12.48 -7.89 -0.62
C ASP A 236 -11.12 -7.77 0.04
N ARG A 237 -11.06 -7.41 1.33
CA ARG A 237 -9.82 -7.37 2.11
C ARG A 237 -9.13 -8.73 2.16
N GLN A 238 -9.89 -9.80 2.43
CA GLN A 238 -9.35 -11.17 2.44
C GLN A 238 -8.87 -11.61 1.06
N LYS A 239 -9.62 -11.29 0.00
CA LYS A 239 -9.22 -11.57 -1.39
C LYS A 239 -7.93 -10.84 -1.77
N GLU A 240 -7.78 -9.57 -1.40
CA GLU A 240 -6.56 -8.79 -1.65
C GLU A 240 -5.37 -9.39 -0.91
N LEU A 241 -5.52 -9.72 0.37
CA LEU A 241 -4.46 -10.35 1.17
C LEU A 241 -4.07 -11.73 0.66
N GLU A 242 -5.03 -12.53 0.23
CA GLU A 242 -4.77 -13.86 -0.34
C GLU A 242 -4.00 -13.74 -1.67
N ALA A 243 -4.40 -12.83 -2.55
CA ALA A 243 -3.70 -12.58 -3.81
C ALA A 243 -2.30 -11.99 -3.62
N ALA A 244 -2.13 -11.06 -2.67
CA ALA A 244 -0.88 -10.34 -2.46
C ALA A 244 0.11 -11.09 -1.56
N TYR A 245 -0.39 -11.85 -0.57
CA TYR A 245 0.42 -12.42 0.52
C TYR A 245 0.12 -13.90 0.84
N TYR A 246 -0.83 -14.54 0.15
CA TYR A 246 -1.15 -15.97 0.27
C TYR A 246 -1.61 -16.42 1.66
N PHE A 247 -2.34 -15.56 2.39
CA PHE A 247 -2.96 -15.94 3.65
C PHE A 247 -4.37 -15.36 3.78
N LEU A 248 -5.19 -16.01 4.61
CA LEU A 248 -6.53 -15.56 4.97
C LEU A 248 -6.47 -14.83 6.32
N CYS A 249 -6.87 -13.56 6.36
CA CYS A 249 -6.89 -12.79 7.60
C CYS A 249 -8.04 -13.21 8.53
N GLN A 250 -7.69 -13.52 9.78
CA GLN A 250 -8.61 -13.91 10.86
C GLN A 250 -8.60 -12.91 12.03
N CYS A 251 -8.25 -11.65 11.78
CA CYS A 251 -8.25 -10.62 12.82
C CYS A 251 -9.68 -10.33 13.33
N PRO A 252 -9.84 -9.67 14.50
CA PRO A 252 -11.17 -9.36 15.05
C PRO A 252 -12.12 -8.66 14.07
N LYS A 253 -11.62 -7.76 13.21
CA LYS A 253 -12.45 -7.08 12.20
C LYS A 253 -12.95 -8.01 11.09
N CYS A 254 -12.19 -9.05 10.73
CA CYS A 254 -12.64 -10.03 9.74
C CYS A 254 -13.54 -11.13 10.33
N LEU A 255 -13.47 -11.35 11.64
CA LEU A 255 -14.33 -12.32 12.35
C LEU A 255 -15.64 -11.71 12.82
N ALA A 256 -15.69 -10.39 13.02
CA ALA A 256 -16.91 -9.68 13.38
C ALA A 256 -17.88 -9.60 12.19
N PRO A 257 -19.21 -9.58 12.44
CA PRO A 257 -20.19 -9.28 11.41
C PRO A 257 -19.90 -7.93 10.74
N GLU A 258 -20.05 -7.88 9.42
CA GLU A 258 -19.86 -6.66 8.67
C GLU A 258 -21.03 -5.68 8.93
N PRO A 259 -20.76 -4.37 9.13
CA PRO A 259 -21.83 -3.40 9.31
C PRO A 259 -22.74 -3.36 8.07
N PRO A 260 -24.07 -3.47 8.21
CA PRO A 260 -24.99 -3.49 7.07
C PRO A 260 -24.91 -2.22 6.22
N GLU A 261 -24.50 -1.10 6.81
CA GLU A 261 -24.35 0.19 6.15
C GLU A 261 -23.38 0.17 4.97
N ILE A 262 -22.41 -0.77 4.97
CA ILE A 262 -21.36 -0.84 3.94
C ILE A 262 -21.93 -1.10 2.54
N ASN A 263 -23.07 -1.78 2.46
CA ASN A 263 -23.76 -2.11 1.20
C ASN A 263 -25.18 -1.52 1.13
N ALA A 264 -25.61 -0.79 2.15
CA ALA A 264 -26.99 -0.32 2.26
C ALA A 264 -27.32 0.88 1.36
N ALA A 265 -28.62 1.06 1.10
CA ALA A 265 -29.18 2.25 0.48
C ALA A 265 -29.46 3.35 1.52
N ALA A 266 -29.53 4.60 1.08
CA ALA A 266 -30.04 5.70 1.91
C ALA A 266 -31.57 5.59 2.05
N CYS A 267 -32.13 6.17 3.10
CA CYS A 267 -33.57 6.30 3.21
C CYS A 267 -34.14 7.16 2.06
N PRO A 268 -35.27 6.77 1.43
CA PRO A 268 -35.95 7.61 0.42
C PRO A 268 -36.36 8.98 0.96
N ASN A 269 -36.61 9.09 2.27
CA ASN A 269 -36.79 10.38 2.93
C ASN A 269 -35.42 11.04 3.17
N LYS A 270 -35.14 12.11 2.41
CA LYS A 270 -33.88 12.87 2.48
C LYS A 270 -33.58 13.52 3.84
N GLN A 271 -34.56 13.63 4.72
CA GLN A 271 -34.37 14.13 6.10
C GLN A 271 -34.06 13.01 7.10
N CYS A 272 -34.02 11.76 6.64
CA CYS A 272 -33.71 10.58 7.42
C CYS A 272 -32.33 10.06 7.03
N ASP A 273 -31.47 9.87 8.03
CA ASP A 273 -30.11 9.32 7.90
C ASP A 273 -30.05 7.80 8.11
N ASN A 274 -31.19 7.11 8.18
CA ASN A 274 -31.22 5.67 8.38
C ASN A 274 -30.81 4.94 7.09
N TYR A 275 -30.09 3.84 7.25
CA TYR A 275 -29.80 2.93 6.14
C TYR A 275 -31.02 2.04 5.83
N ILE A 276 -31.10 1.55 4.60
CA ILE A 276 -32.05 0.54 4.15
C ILE A 276 -31.24 -0.69 3.72
N ASP A 277 -31.47 -1.81 4.41
CA ASP A 277 -30.87 -3.09 4.05
C ASP A 277 -31.55 -3.66 2.81
N ILE A 278 -30.93 -3.39 1.66
CA ILE A 278 -31.51 -3.70 0.36
C ILE A 278 -31.53 -5.20 0.05
N GLU A 279 -30.69 -6.00 0.73
CA GLU A 279 -30.63 -7.45 0.51
C GLU A 279 -31.88 -8.13 1.06
N ASN A 280 -32.49 -7.52 2.10
CA ASN A 280 -33.67 -8.03 2.78
C ASN A 280 -34.93 -7.17 2.56
N ALA A 281 -34.83 -6.05 1.84
CA ALA A 281 -35.96 -5.16 1.57
C ALA A 281 -36.83 -5.66 0.41
N ASN A 282 -38.14 -5.60 0.61
CA ASN A 282 -39.17 -5.85 -0.40
C ASN A 282 -39.86 -4.54 -0.81
N PRO A 283 -40.52 -4.51 -1.99
CA PRO A 283 -41.41 -3.42 -2.33
C PRO A 283 -42.45 -3.19 -1.23
N ASP A 284 -42.73 -1.91 -0.94
CA ASP A 284 -43.67 -1.42 0.08
C ASP A 284 -43.24 -1.61 1.54
N ASP A 285 -42.04 -2.14 1.79
CA ASP A 285 -41.43 -2.10 3.12
C ASP A 285 -41.23 -0.67 3.60
N LYS A 286 -41.16 -0.48 4.92
CA LYS A 286 -41.03 0.84 5.54
C LYS A 286 -39.70 1.00 6.24
N CYS A 287 -39.09 2.17 6.08
CA CYS A 287 -37.93 2.56 6.88
C CYS A 287 -38.27 2.47 8.37
N CYS A 288 -37.48 1.72 9.14
CA CYS A 288 -37.71 1.50 10.57
C CYS A 288 -37.63 2.79 11.42
N LYS A 289 -37.02 3.86 10.90
CA LYS A 289 -36.88 5.14 11.60
C LYS A 289 -37.98 6.15 11.27
N CYS A 290 -38.31 6.34 10.00
CA CYS A 290 -39.21 7.43 9.56
C CYS A 290 -40.48 6.94 8.86
N ASN A 291 -40.68 5.63 8.72
CA ASN A 291 -41.80 5.00 8.02
C ASN A 291 -41.95 5.35 6.54
N ALA A 292 -40.92 5.93 5.91
CA ALA A 292 -40.90 6.14 4.47
C ALA A 292 -41.02 4.81 3.74
N ILE A 293 -41.87 4.77 2.71
CA ILE A 293 -42.12 3.59 1.89
C ILE A 293 -40.94 3.38 0.93
N ILE A 294 -40.47 2.15 0.85
CA ILE A 294 -39.43 1.70 -0.07
C ILE A 294 -40.15 1.19 -1.32
N SER A 295 -40.25 2.03 -2.35
CA SER A 295 -40.92 1.65 -3.60
C SER A 295 -40.07 0.71 -4.44
N GLU A 296 -40.72 -0.11 -5.28
CA GLU A 296 -40.04 -0.92 -6.30
C GLU A 296 -39.12 -0.08 -7.19
N THR A 297 -39.58 1.11 -7.59
CA THR A 297 -38.79 2.07 -8.38
C THR A 297 -37.51 2.53 -7.67
N PHE A 298 -37.53 2.68 -6.35
CA PHE A 298 -36.34 3.04 -5.57
C PHE A 298 -35.35 1.86 -5.52
N LEU A 299 -35.85 0.64 -5.33
CA LEU A 299 -35.04 -0.58 -5.35
C LEU A 299 -34.34 -0.76 -6.71
N GLU A 300 -35.05 -0.53 -7.81
CA GLU A 300 -34.50 -0.56 -9.17
C GLU A 300 -33.45 0.54 -9.38
N GLN A 301 -33.75 1.77 -8.94
CA GLN A 301 -32.82 2.89 -9.02
C GLN A 301 -31.52 2.58 -8.27
N PHE A 302 -31.61 2.01 -7.06
CA PHE A 302 -30.45 1.61 -6.29
C PHE A 302 -29.59 0.58 -7.04
N LYS A 303 -30.21 -0.47 -7.61
CA LYS A 303 -29.50 -1.49 -8.39
C LYS A 303 -28.76 -0.89 -9.58
N GLN A 304 -29.44 -0.02 -10.36
CA GLN A 304 -28.84 0.67 -11.50
C GLN A 304 -27.66 1.55 -11.07
N VAL A 305 -27.81 2.33 -9.98
CA VAL A 305 -26.73 3.17 -9.46
C VAL A 305 -25.54 2.32 -9.02
N VAL A 306 -25.77 1.21 -8.32
CA VAL A 306 -24.70 0.29 -7.91
C VAL A 306 -23.95 -0.28 -9.12
N GLU A 307 -24.66 -0.78 -10.13
CA GLU A 307 -24.06 -1.35 -11.34
C GLU A 307 -23.22 -0.32 -12.11
N LEU A 308 -23.77 0.88 -12.31
CA LEU A 308 -23.03 1.99 -12.94
C LEU A 308 -21.79 2.34 -12.13
N THR A 309 -21.92 2.42 -10.81
CA THR A 309 -20.81 2.76 -9.91
C THR A 309 -19.71 1.71 -9.98
N ASP A 310 -20.05 0.43 -9.98
CA ASP A 310 -19.07 -0.66 -10.11
C ASP A 310 -18.32 -0.58 -11.44
N MET A 311 -19.04 -0.35 -12.55
CA MET A 311 -18.41 -0.14 -13.85
C MET A 311 -17.46 1.06 -13.85
N HIS A 312 -17.81 2.16 -13.18
CA HIS A 312 -16.96 3.34 -13.10
C HIS A 312 -15.72 3.12 -12.24
N LEU A 313 -15.89 2.53 -11.05
CA LEU A 313 -14.78 2.21 -10.15
C LEU A 313 -13.79 1.23 -10.79
N GLN A 314 -14.24 0.27 -11.60
CA GLN A 314 -13.37 -0.66 -12.31
C GLN A 314 -12.58 -0.01 -13.47
N ASN A 315 -13.17 0.95 -14.17
CA ASN A 315 -12.58 1.50 -15.38
C ASN A 315 -11.65 2.70 -15.13
N MET A 316 -11.55 3.22 -13.89
CA MET A 316 -10.71 4.37 -13.50
C MET A 316 -10.76 5.55 -14.48
N LYS A 317 -11.90 5.76 -15.17
CA LYS A 317 -12.03 6.84 -16.15
C LYS A 317 -12.32 8.13 -15.39
N GLN A 318 -11.44 9.13 -15.54
CA GLN A 318 -11.73 10.51 -15.21
C GLN A 318 -13.00 10.92 -15.98
N LEU A 319 -14.14 11.06 -15.32
CA LEU A 319 -15.33 11.75 -15.83
C LEU A 319 -16.39 11.94 -14.72
N ALA A 320 -17.29 12.91 -14.99
CA ALA A 320 -18.28 13.53 -14.12
C ALA A 320 -18.75 12.71 -12.90
N TYR A 321 -18.60 13.30 -11.71
CA TYR A 321 -19.22 12.82 -10.48
C TYR A 321 -20.69 12.46 -10.73
N LEU A 322 -21.02 11.18 -10.49
CA LEU A 322 -22.39 10.72 -10.42
C LEU A 322 -22.92 11.10 -9.05
N ASP A 323 -23.92 11.98 -9.00
CA ASP A 323 -24.57 12.32 -7.75
C ASP A 323 -25.40 11.12 -7.26
N GLN A 324 -24.82 10.38 -6.33
CA GLN A 324 -25.40 9.20 -5.69
C GLN A 324 -26.15 9.55 -4.39
N ARG A 325 -26.23 10.85 -4.04
CA ARG A 325 -26.85 11.32 -2.80
C ARG A 325 -28.32 10.94 -2.74
N GLY A 326 -28.72 10.38 -1.61
CA GLY A 326 -30.09 9.92 -1.39
C GLY A 326 -30.43 8.57 -2.03
N VAL A 327 -29.45 7.91 -2.69
CA VAL A 327 -29.59 6.53 -3.16
C VAL A 327 -28.69 5.60 -2.37
N LEU A 328 -27.38 5.88 -2.33
CA LEU A 328 -26.44 5.11 -1.52
C LEU A 328 -26.36 5.71 -0.11
N HIS A 329 -26.31 4.85 0.92
CA HIS A 329 -26.09 5.33 2.29
C HIS A 329 -24.72 6.01 2.40
N ARG A 330 -24.58 7.00 3.28
CA ARG A 330 -23.31 7.76 3.43
C ARG A 330 -22.09 6.89 3.79
N PHE A 331 -22.30 5.74 4.41
CA PHE A 331 -21.26 4.76 4.73
C PHE A 331 -21.19 3.58 3.74
N ASN A 332 -21.95 3.64 2.65
CA ASN A 332 -21.85 2.64 1.59
C ASN A 332 -20.46 2.75 0.94
N ILE A 333 -19.73 1.64 0.85
CA ILE A 333 -18.35 1.62 0.37
C ILE A 333 -18.19 2.20 -1.04
N LYS A 334 -19.18 1.99 -1.91
CA LYS A 334 -19.16 2.48 -3.29
C LYS A 334 -19.34 4.00 -3.34
N TYR A 335 -20.17 4.53 -2.44
CA TYR A 335 -20.36 5.97 -2.29
C TYR A 335 -19.09 6.63 -1.76
N VAL A 336 -18.50 6.09 -0.70
CA VAL A 336 -17.26 6.61 -0.11
C VAL A 336 -16.11 6.59 -1.13
N LYS A 337 -15.93 5.49 -1.88
CA LYS A 337 -14.93 5.42 -2.95
C LYS A 337 -15.16 6.43 -4.07
N THR A 338 -16.41 6.63 -4.46
CA THR A 338 -16.78 7.61 -5.48
C THR A 338 -16.48 9.04 -5.00
N LEU A 339 -16.79 9.34 -3.75
CA LEU A 339 -16.47 10.60 -3.10
C LEU A 339 -14.95 10.83 -3.02
N ASP A 340 -14.17 9.80 -2.65
CA ASP A 340 -12.70 9.91 -2.59
C ASP A 340 -12.10 10.20 -3.97
N LEU A 341 -12.55 9.50 -5.02
CA LEU A 341 -12.14 9.80 -6.39
C LEU A 341 -12.54 11.21 -6.83
N ALA A 342 -13.74 11.67 -6.47
CA ALA A 342 -14.20 13.02 -6.78
C ALA A 342 -13.39 14.09 -6.03
N PHE A 343 -13.03 13.82 -4.78
CA PHE A 343 -12.13 14.64 -3.98
C PHE A 343 -10.76 14.76 -4.64
N GLN A 344 -10.10 13.64 -4.95
CA GLN A 344 -8.77 13.62 -5.59
C GLN A 344 -8.79 14.32 -6.95
N SER A 345 -9.78 14.02 -7.79
CA SER A 345 -9.92 14.69 -9.08
C SER A 345 -10.13 16.21 -8.93
N SER A 346 -10.86 16.64 -7.90
CA SER A 346 -11.04 18.08 -7.63
C SER A 346 -9.74 18.75 -7.21
N ILE A 347 -8.87 18.07 -6.46
CA ILE A 347 -7.51 18.55 -6.14
C ILE A 347 -6.66 18.65 -7.41
N ASP A 348 -6.65 17.62 -8.25
CA ASP A 348 -5.89 17.59 -9.51
C ASP A 348 -6.27 18.74 -10.45
N PHE A 349 -7.57 19.06 -10.54
CA PHE A 349 -8.09 20.15 -11.34
C PHE A 349 -8.14 21.50 -10.60
N GLN A 350 -7.58 21.59 -9.39
CA GLN A 350 -7.53 22.82 -8.57
C GLN A 350 -8.92 23.42 -8.27
N LYS A 351 -9.95 22.57 -8.19
CA LYS A 351 -11.33 22.93 -7.81
C LYS A 351 -11.49 22.86 -6.29
N TRP A 352 -10.88 23.80 -5.59
CA TRP A 352 -10.75 23.78 -4.12
C TRP A 352 -12.09 23.77 -3.37
N ASP A 353 -13.10 24.50 -3.86
CA ASP A 353 -14.42 24.53 -3.23
C ASP A 353 -15.12 23.16 -3.30
N SER A 354 -15.07 22.51 -4.47
CA SER A 354 -15.60 21.15 -4.65
C SER A 354 -14.82 20.14 -3.81
N ALA A 355 -13.49 20.22 -3.82
CA ALA A 355 -12.64 19.36 -2.99
C ALA A 355 -13.00 19.49 -1.50
N ARG A 356 -13.22 20.71 -1.00
CA ARG A 356 -13.62 20.95 0.39
C ARG A 356 -14.96 20.28 0.73
N ILE A 357 -15.95 20.36 -0.16
CA ILE A 357 -17.27 19.74 0.04
C ILE A 357 -17.11 18.22 0.15
N PHE A 358 -16.43 17.59 -0.80
CA PHE A 358 -16.21 16.14 -0.77
C PHE A 358 -15.38 15.70 0.43
N ALA A 359 -14.35 16.45 0.81
CA ALA A 359 -13.54 16.17 1.99
C ALA A 359 -14.39 16.14 3.27
N LEU A 360 -15.28 17.13 3.46
CA LEU A 360 -16.16 17.17 4.63
C LEU A 360 -17.12 15.98 4.69
N GLU A 361 -17.59 15.49 3.54
CA GLU A 361 -18.46 14.30 3.45
C GLU A 361 -17.71 12.99 3.72
N LEU A 362 -16.39 12.96 3.46
CA LEU A 362 -15.54 11.78 3.67
C LEU A 362 -15.09 11.61 5.13
N VAL A 363 -15.00 12.67 5.92
CA VAL A 363 -14.43 12.63 7.29
C VAL A 363 -15.12 11.60 8.18
N ASP A 364 -16.45 11.50 8.13
CA ASP A 364 -17.20 10.57 8.99
C ASP A 364 -17.10 9.10 8.51
N ALA A 365 -16.66 8.86 7.27
CA ALA A 365 -16.61 7.54 6.66
C ALA A 365 -15.27 6.80 6.89
N TYR A 366 -14.22 7.51 7.28
CA TYR A 366 -12.89 7.00 7.62
C TYR A 366 -12.66 7.01 9.13
#